data_AF-A0A961YWC5-F1
#
_entry.id   AF-A0A961YWC5-F1
#
_cell.length_a   1.000
_cell.length_b   1.000
_cell.length_c   1.000
_cell.angle_alpha   90.00
_cell.angle_beta   90.00
_cell.angle_gamma   90.00
#
_symmetry.space_group_name_H-M   'P 1'
#
loop_
_entity.id
_entity.type
_entity.pdbx_description
1 polymer ?
#
loop_
_entity_poly.entity_id
_entity_poly.type
_entity_poly.pdbx_seq_one_letter_code
_entity_poly.pdbx_strand_id
1 'polypeptide(L)'
;RFVSAEPLLGPIDFGRFMPRVHHHPNNDLSTPENRAAIGAIIHAATRQLGPCLDWIIVGGESGDRARPMSAAWARSIRDEAEAAGVPFLFKQWGSWIDADHWLAQLAPHHMRILVDGAPWRPAQPLNFSDAEILAKATGNRRFIHHSDGASMIQVGKAAAGRLLDGREWSEFPEARP
;
A
#
# COMPACT_ATOMS: atom_id res chain seq x y z
N ARG A 1 0.03 19.50 9.85
CA ARG A 1 -1.30 18.87 9.80
C ARG A 1 -1.10 17.45 9.30
N PHE A 2 -1.76 16.47 9.89
CA PHE A 2 -1.64 15.09 9.46
C PHE A 2 -3.00 14.41 9.42
N VAL A 3 -3.07 13.31 8.69
CA VAL A 3 -4.20 12.38 8.72
C VAL A 3 -3.70 10.98 9.05
N SER A 4 -4.47 10.24 9.86
CA SER A 4 -4.26 8.82 10.10
C SER A 4 -5.50 8.07 9.64
N ALA A 5 -5.37 7.30 8.56
CA ALA A 5 -6.47 6.57 7.93
C ALA A 5 -6.34 5.07 8.27
N GLU A 6 -6.88 4.68 9.42
CA GLU A 6 -6.72 3.33 9.98
C GLU A 6 -8.01 2.81 10.67
N PRO A 7 -8.61 1.67 10.22
CA PRO A 7 -8.37 1.00 8.94
C PRO A 7 -8.97 1.76 7.76
N LEU A 8 -8.40 1.59 6.57
CA LEU A 8 -9.09 1.93 5.33
C LEU A 8 -10.20 0.91 5.07
N LEU A 9 -11.43 1.40 4.94
CA LEU A 9 -12.63 0.61 4.62
C LEU A 9 -13.10 0.82 3.17
N GLY A 10 -12.35 1.60 2.41
CA GLY A 10 -12.58 1.94 1.03
C GLY A 10 -11.45 2.84 0.50
N PRO A 11 -11.42 3.10 -0.81
CA PRO A 11 -10.45 4.02 -1.40
C PRO A 11 -10.67 5.44 -0.87
N ILE A 12 -9.57 6.17 -0.68
CA ILE A 12 -9.56 7.58 -0.31
C ILE A 12 -8.65 8.30 -1.28
N ASP A 13 -9.14 9.42 -1.83
CA ASP A 13 -8.38 10.35 -2.65
C ASP A 13 -8.02 11.58 -1.79
N PHE A 14 -6.73 11.78 -1.54
CA PHE A 14 -6.23 12.93 -0.80
C PHE A 14 -5.78 14.08 -1.71
N GLY A 15 -5.88 13.95 -3.03
CA GLY A 15 -5.32 14.89 -4.01
C GLY A 15 -5.76 16.34 -3.81
N ARG A 16 -6.98 16.59 -3.30
CA ARG A 16 -7.45 17.96 -2.97
C ARG A 16 -6.79 18.59 -1.74
N PHE A 17 -6.13 17.79 -0.91
CA PHE A 17 -5.41 18.20 0.30
C PHE A 17 -3.88 18.08 0.15
N MET A 18 -3.41 17.74 -1.06
CA MET A 18 -1.99 17.70 -1.41
C MET A 18 -1.56 18.98 -2.13
N PRO A 19 -0.29 19.38 -2.00
CA PRO A 19 0.31 20.37 -2.90
C PRO A 19 0.13 19.96 -4.36
N ARG A 20 -0.38 20.87 -5.18
CA ARG A 20 -0.51 20.62 -6.62
C ARG A 20 0.79 20.92 -7.32
N VAL A 21 1.42 19.89 -7.87
CA VAL A 21 2.46 20.05 -8.88
C VAL A 21 1.79 20.48 -10.19
N HIS A 22 1.63 21.78 -10.40
CA HIS A 22 1.21 22.26 -11.71
C HIS A 22 2.31 21.96 -12.72
N HIS A 23 1.93 21.44 -13.89
CA HIS A 23 2.86 21.22 -15.00
C HIS A 23 3.42 22.58 -15.45
N HIS A 24 4.64 22.89 -15.03
CA HIS A 24 5.42 23.96 -15.62
C HIS A 24 6.20 23.36 -16.81
N PRO A 25 6.25 24.01 -17.99
CA PRO A 25 6.90 23.44 -19.18
C PRO A 25 8.40 23.11 -18.99
N ASN A 26 9.04 23.64 -17.94
CA ASN A 26 10.43 23.34 -17.60
C ASN A 26 10.59 22.27 -16.50
N ASN A 27 9.50 21.75 -15.95
CA ASN A 27 9.54 20.70 -14.94
C ASN A 27 9.61 19.35 -15.65
N ASP A 28 10.71 18.62 -15.47
CA ASP A 28 10.77 17.23 -15.89
C ASP A 28 9.94 16.37 -14.92
N LEU A 29 8.78 15.90 -15.37
CA LEU A 29 7.90 15.00 -14.62
C LEU A 29 7.91 13.57 -15.17
N SER A 30 8.88 13.25 -16.04
CA SER A 30 8.93 11.98 -16.76
C SER A 30 9.20 10.79 -15.85
N THR A 31 9.96 10.98 -14.76
CA THR A 31 10.31 9.93 -13.81
C THR A 31 9.61 10.10 -12.45
N PRO A 32 9.33 9.00 -11.72
CA PRO A 32 8.84 9.07 -10.34
C PRO A 32 9.73 9.92 -9.42
N GLU A 33 11.05 9.78 -9.57
CA GLU A 33 12.03 10.49 -8.75
C GLU A 33 11.95 12.00 -8.98
N ASN A 34 11.83 12.43 -10.25
CA ASN A 34 11.72 13.85 -10.57
C ASN A 34 10.37 14.43 -10.11
N ARG A 35 9.28 13.66 -10.25
CA ARG A 35 7.97 14.06 -9.71
C ARG A 35 8.03 14.26 -8.19
N ALA A 36 8.62 13.32 -7.47
CA ALA A 36 8.77 13.41 -6.02
C ALA A 36 9.64 14.62 -5.60
N ALA A 37 10.76 14.84 -6.28
CA ALA A 37 11.65 15.97 -5.99
C ALA A 37 10.95 17.33 -6.21
N ILE A 38 10.23 17.48 -7.33
CA ILE A 38 9.46 18.70 -7.62
C ILE A 38 8.29 18.84 -6.64
N GLY A 39 7.61 17.74 -6.33
CA GLY A 39 6.57 17.66 -5.30
C GLY A 39 7.05 18.19 -3.96
N ALA A 40 8.22 17.75 -3.50
CA ALA A 40 8.81 18.20 -2.24
C ALA A 40 9.13 19.70 -2.23
N ILE A 41 9.66 20.24 -3.33
CA ILE A 41 9.93 21.69 -3.47
C ILE A 41 8.62 22.48 -3.39
N ILE A 42 7.60 22.05 -4.12
CA ILE A 42 6.30 22.71 -4.14
C ILE A 42 5.62 22.57 -2.77
N HIS A 43 5.69 21.41 -2.13
CA HIS A 43 5.19 21.20 -0.78
C HIS A 43 5.84 22.22 0.16
N ALA A 44 7.18 22.27 0.21
CA ALA A 44 7.92 23.20 1.05
C ALA A 44 7.50 24.67 0.82
N ALA A 45 7.36 25.08 -0.44
CA ALA A 45 6.99 26.45 -0.82
C ALA A 45 5.52 26.80 -0.52
N THR A 46 4.62 25.82 -0.61
CA THR A 46 3.16 26.03 -0.50
C THR A 46 2.59 25.68 0.88
N ARG A 47 3.40 25.10 1.79
CA ARG A 47 3.01 24.68 3.14
C ARG A 47 2.28 25.74 3.97
N GLN A 48 2.48 27.03 3.69
CA GLN A 48 1.84 28.15 4.38
C GLN A 48 0.67 28.79 3.61
N LEU A 49 0.46 28.41 2.34
CA LEU A 49 -0.48 29.07 1.43
C LEU A 49 -1.91 28.52 1.48
N GLY A 50 -2.14 27.41 2.18
CA GLY A 50 -3.47 26.81 2.30
C GLY A 50 -3.52 25.55 3.17
N PRO A 51 -4.68 24.89 3.27
CA PRO A 51 -4.84 23.65 4.01
C PRO A 51 -4.28 22.46 3.20
N CYS A 52 -2.96 22.25 3.26
CA CYS A 52 -2.32 21.01 2.80
C CYS A 52 -2.02 20.07 3.99
N LEU A 53 -1.97 18.76 3.70
CA LEU A 53 -1.45 17.76 4.61
C LEU A 53 0.08 17.80 4.59
N ASP A 54 0.69 17.69 5.78
CA ASP A 54 2.15 17.60 5.96
C ASP A 54 2.58 16.15 6.25
N TRP A 55 1.64 15.23 6.48
CA TRP A 55 1.93 13.83 6.78
C TRP A 55 0.68 12.97 6.61
N ILE A 56 0.85 11.78 6.03
CA ILE A 56 -0.20 10.77 5.91
C ILE A 56 0.25 9.48 6.59
N ILE A 57 -0.61 8.92 7.43
CA ILE A 57 -0.43 7.62 8.06
C ILE A 57 -1.52 6.68 7.57
N VAL A 58 -1.13 5.49 7.12
CA VAL A 58 -2.04 4.41 6.69
C VAL A 58 -1.72 3.13 7.45
N GLY A 59 -2.75 2.37 7.79
CA GLY A 59 -2.59 1.06 8.38
C GLY A 59 -3.90 0.30 8.55
N GLY A 60 -3.77 -1.01 8.77
CA GLY A 60 -4.90 -1.91 8.94
C GLY A 60 -5.26 -2.20 10.40
N GLU A 61 -6.43 -2.82 10.57
CA GLU A 61 -7.00 -3.17 11.87
C GLU A 61 -6.41 -4.47 12.43
N SER A 62 -6.21 -4.54 13.74
CA SER A 62 -5.71 -5.74 14.44
C SER A 62 -6.82 -6.47 15.20
N GLY A 63 -6.60 -7.74 15.55
CA GLY A 63 -7.54 -8.59 16.27
C GLY A 63 -8.31 -9.57 15.37
N ASP A 64 -9.08 -10.46 15.99
CA ASP A 64 -9.75 -11.59 15.32
C ASP A 64 -10.86 -11.15 14.36
N ARG A 65 -11.47 -9.99 14.65
CA ARG A 65 -12.53 -9.35 13.86
C ARG A 65 -12.03 -8.16 13.03
N ALA A 66 -10.73 -8.07 12.82
CA ALA A 66 -10.15 -7.04 11.97
C ALA A 66 -10.77 -7.04 10.58
N ARG A 67 -11.07 -5.86 10.05
CA ARG A 67 -11.53 -5.68 8.67
C ARG A 67 -10.34 -5.71 7.71
N PRO A 68 -10.43 -6.43 6.58
CA PRO A 68 -9.37 -6.45 5.58
C PRO A 68 -9.32 -5.11 4.83
N MET A 69 -8.17 -4.46 4.87
CA MET A 69 -7.86 -3.29 4.05
C MET A 69 -7.28 -3.77 2.72
N SER A 70 -7.79 -3.29 1.59
CA SER A 70 -7.17 -3.60 0.29
C SER A 70 -5.76 -3.02 0.20
N ALA A 71 -4.82 -3.81 -0.31
CA ALA A 71 -3.47 -3.36 -0.64
C ALA A 71 -3.47 -2.24 -1.69
N ALA A 72 -4.44 -2.24 -2.62
CA ALA A 72 -4.55 -1.22 -3.65
C ALA A 72 -4.84 0.18 -3.05
N TRP A 73 -5.63 0.27 -1.97
CA TRP A 73 -5.93 1.55 -1.33
C TRP A 73 -4.69 2.15 -0.66
N ALA A 74 -3.90 1.32 0.03
CA ALA A 74 -2.65 1.78 0.65
C ALA A 74 -1.62 2.23 -0.40
N ARG A 75 -1.49 1.49 -1.50
CA ARG A 75 -0.61 1.84 -2.64
C ARG A 75 -1.02 3.16 -3.30
N SER A 76 -2.31 3.38 -3.54
CA SER A 76 -2.80 4.63 -4.14
C SER A 76 -2.43 5.84 -3.29
N ILE A 77 -2.68 5.78 -1.98
CA ILE A 77 -2.40 6.89 -1.06
C ILE A 77 -0.89 7.17 -0.95
N ARG A 78 -0.08 6.12 -0.95
CA ARG A 78 1.37 6.21 -0.98
C ARG A 78 1.87 6.90 -2.26
N ASP A 79 1.35 6.49 -3.41
CA ASP A 79 1.74 7.07 -4.71
C ASP A 79 1.35 8.55 -4.80
N GLU A 80 0.17 8.91 -4.26
CA GLU A 80 -0.25 10.31 -4.10
C GLU A 80 0.71 11.09 -3.21
N ALA A 81 1.13 10.51 -2.07
CA ALA A 81 2.04 11.15 -1.13
C ALA A 81 3.44 11.35 -1.71
N GLU A 82 4.02 10.32 -2.33
CA GLU A 82 5.32 10.40 -3.01
C GLU A 82 5.28 11.45 -4.13
N ALA A 83 4.24 11.44 -4.97
CA ALA A 83 4.10 12.41 -6.06
C ALA A 83 3.94 13.86 -5.54
N ALA A 84 3.33 14.04 -4.38
CA ALA A 84 3.15 15.33 -3.73
C ALA A 84 4.32 15.78 -2.86
N GLY A 85 5.33 14.93 -2.66
CA GLY A 85 6.42 15.16 -1.70
C GLY A 85 5.93 15.30 -0.26
N VAL A 86 4.83 14.64 0.09
CA VAL A 86 4.28 14.61 1.44
C VAL A 86 4.74 13.33 2.14
N PRO A 87 5.33 13.42 3.33
CA PRO A 87 5.76 12.24 4.09
C PRO A 87 4.65 11.19 4.24
N PHE A 88 5.00 9.93 3.99
CA PHE A 88 4.11 8.78 4.12
C PHE A 88 4.60 7.74 5.14
N LEU A 89 3.72 7.38 6.08
CA LEU A 89 3.95 6.30 7.04
C LEU A 89 2.93 5.17 6.78
N PHE A 90 3.43 4.00 6.39
CA PHE A 90 2.66 2.76 6.47
C PHE A 90 2.93 2.09 7.81
N LYS A 91 1.99 2.22 8.75
CA LYS A 91 2.18 1.76 10.13
C LYS A 91 2.26 0.24 10.20
N GLN A 92 1.29 -0.45 9.60
CA GLN A 92 1.21 -1.91 9.52
C GLN A 92 -0.03 -2.37 8.74
N TRP A 93 -0.08 -3.66 8.40
CA TRP A 93 -1.28 -4.26 7.82
C TRP A 93 -2.38 -4.66 8.81
N GLY A 94 -2.07 -4.77 10.11
CA GLY A 94 -3.02 -5.31 11.08
C GLY A 94 -3.09 -6.84 11.01
N SER A 95 -4.27 -7.45 11.12
CA SER A 95 -4.39 -8.93 11.09
C SER A 95 -4.41 -9.54 9.70
N TRP A 96 -4.53 -8.72 8.66
CA TRP A 96 -4.57 -9.13 7.26
C TRP A 96 -3.27 -8.74 6.58
N ILE A 97 -2.94 -9.32 5.44
CA ILE A 97 -1.82 -8.92 4.58
C ILE A 97 -2.16 -9.23 3.13
N ASP A 98 -1.54 -8.53 2.18
CA ASP A 98 -1.62 -8.88 0.76
C ASP A 98 -1.23 -10.36 0.57
N ALA A 99 -2.14 -11.14 0.00
CA ALA A 99 -1.98 -12.57 -0.21
C ALA A 99 -0.81 -12.88 -1.16
N ASP A 100 -0.60 -12.07 -2.20
CA ASP A 100 0.49 -12.26 -3.16
C ASP A 100 1.83 -12.08 -2.43
N HIS A 101 1.93 -11.04 -1.61
CA HIS A 101 3.14 -10.77 -0.81
C HIS A 101 3.40 -11.89 0.22
N TRP A 102 2.38 -12.34 0.94
CA TRP A 102 2.51 -13.42 1.91
C TRP A 102 2.95 -14.74 1.26
N LEU A 103 2.37 -15.08 0.12
CA LEU A 103 2.69 -16.33 -0.57
C LEU A 103 4.08 -16.30 -1.21
N ALA A 104 4.53 -15.14 -1.68
CA ALA A 104 5.91 -14.97 -2.11
C ALA A 104 6.92 -15.28 -0.99
N GLN A 105 6.58 -15.01 0.28
CA GLN A 105 7.43 -15.37 1.44
C GLN A 105 7.45 -16.87 1.72
N LEU A 106 6.34 -17.58 1.45
CA LEU A 106 6.26 -19.04 1.59
C LEU A 106 6.91 -19.79 0.41
N ALA A 107 7.04 -19.13 -0.74
CA ALA A 107 7.43 -19.75 -2.01
C ALA A 107 8.87 -19.49 -2.51
N PRO A 108 9.94 -19.46 -1.68
CA PRO A 108 11.26 -19.82 -2.19
C PRO A 108 11.34 -21.29 -2.64
N HIS A 109 10.49 -22.18 -2.09
CA HIS A 109 10.63 -23.64 -2.27
C HIS A 109 9.37 -24.48 -2.57
N HIS A 110 8.13 -23.97 -2.48
CA HIS A 110 6.96 -24.89 -2.41
C HIS A 110 5.73 -24.64 -3.32
N MET A 111 5.70 -23.62 -4.19
CA MET A 111 4.50 -23.39 -5.01
C MET A 111 4.86 -22.92 -6.42
N ARG A 112 5.33 -23.85 -7.25
CA ARG A 112 5.67 -23.61 -8.66
C ARG A 112 4.55 -23.97 -9.65
N ILE A 113 3.35 -24.34 -9.17
CA ILE A 113 2.28 -24.82 -10.04
C ILE A 113 0.99 -24.10 -9.68
N LEU A 114 0.55 -23.19 -10.55
CA LEU A 114 -0.87 -22.87 -10.66
C LEU A 114 -1.53 -23.89 -11.60
N VAL A 115 -2.82 -24.10 -11.39
CA VAL A 115 -3.70 -24.95 -12.23
C VAL A 115 -3.47 -24.57 -13.69
N ASP A 116 -3.30 -25.59 -14.55
CA ASP A 116 -2.88 -25.56 -15.96
C ASP A 116 -1.36 -25.54 -16.25
N GLY A 117 -0.51 -25.67 -15.23
CA GLY A 117 0.93 -25.93 -15.44
C GLY A 117 1.75 -24.74 -15.96
N ALA A 118 1.18 -23.54 -15.97
CA ALA A 118 1.90 -22.31 -16.25
C ALA A 118 2.71 -21.85 -15.02
N PRO A 119 3.99 -21.48 -15.16
CA PRO A 119 4.76 -20.90 -14.06
C PRO A 119 4.19 -19.54 -13.66
N TRP A 120 4.02 -19.35 -12.35
CA TRP A 120 3.58 -18.07 -11.77
C TRP A 120 4.53 -16.93 -12.15
N ARG A 121 3.97 -15.79 -12.55
CA ARG A 121 4.68 -14.55 -12.83
C ARG A 121 4.27 -13.49 -11.80
N PRO A 122 5.22 -12.72 -11.22
CA PRO A 122 4.93 -11.71 -10.19
C PRO A 122 3.92 -10.61 -10.57
N ALA A 123 3.61 -10.46 -11.86
CA ALA A 123 2.68 -9.44 -12.36
C ALA A 123 1.24 -9.94 -12.53
N GLN A 124 0.95 -11.22 -12.25
CA GLN A 124 -0.38 -11.79 -12.36
C GLN A 124 -0.93 -12.11 -10.97
N PRO A 125 -2.15 -11.66 -10.64
CA PRO A 125 -2.84 -12.08 -9.42
C PRO A 125 -2.90 -13.60 -9.35
N LEU A 126 -2.77 -14.16 -8.16
CA LEU A 126 -2.88 -15.60 -7.97
C LEU A 126 -4.27 -16.10 -8.38
N ASN A 127 -4.32 -16.97 -9.39
CA ASN A 127 -5.55 -17.62 -9.81
C ASN A 127 -5.67 -18.98 -9.12
N PHE A 128 -6.53 -19.06 -8.11
CA PHE A 128 -6.80 -20.28 -7.38
C PHE A 128 -8.15 -20.85 -7.79
N SER A 129 -8.16 -21.73 -8.78
CA SER A 129 -9.39 -22.45 -9.13
C SER A 129 -9.72 -23.59 -8.15
N ASP A 130 -8.74 -24.05 -7.35
CA ASP A 130 -8.90 -25.18 -6.42
C ASP A 130 -8.88 -24.75 -4.96
N ALA A 131 -10.06 -24.71 -4.33
CA ALA A 131 -10.24 -24.35 -2.93
C ALA A 131 -9.45 -25.28 -1.97
N GLU A 132 -9.25 -26.56 -2.31
CA GLU A 132 -8.50 -27.51 -1.47
C GLU A 132 -6.98 -27.25 -1.46
N ILE A 133 -6.41 -26.85 -2.59
CA ILE A 133 -4.98 -26.52 -2.70
C ILE A 133 -4.69 -25.27 -1.89
N LEU A 134 -5.56 -24.26 -2.02
CA LEU A 134 -5.53 -23.05 -1.21
C LEU A 134 -5.61 -23.36 0.29
N ALA A 135 -6.62 -24.13 0.69
CA ALA A 135 -6.85 -24.53 2.08
C ALA A 135 -5.60 -25.18 2.70
N LYS A 136 -4.99 -26.15 2.00
CA LYS A 136 -3.77 -26.83 2.46
C LYS A 136 -2.56 -25.90 2.49
N ALA A 137 -2.32 -25.14 1.42
CA ALA A 137 -1.16 -24.26 1.31
C ALA A 137 -1.16 -23.11 2.33
N THR A 138 -2.33 -22.70 2.78
CA THR A 138 -2.51 -21.51 3.62
C THR A 138 -2.86 -21.85 5.06
N GLY A 139 -3.03 -23.14 5.38
CA GLY A 139 -3.43 -23.61 6.69
C GLY A 139 -4.88 -23.23 7.05
N ASN A 140 -5.79 -23.28 6.08
CA ASN A 140 -7.21 -22.91 6.22
C ASN A 140 -7.42 -21.46 6.72
N ARG A 141 -6.49 -20.56 6.40
CA ARG A 141 -6.62 -19.13 6.73
C ARG A 141 -7.73 -18.49 5.91
N ARG A 142 -8.31 -17.42 6.45
CA ARG A 142 -9.37 -16.66 5.77
C ARG A 142 -8.79 -15.84 4.63
N PHE A 143 -9.51 -15.81 3.51
CA PHE A 143 -9.24 -15.00 2.33
C PHE A 143 -10.41 -14.07 2.04
N ILE A 144 -10.09 -12.86 1.57
CA ILE A 144 -11.06 -11.91 1.04
C ILE A 144 -10.53 -11.34 -0.26
N HIS A 145 -11.37 -11.34 -1.29
CA HIS A 145 -11.10 -10.68 -2.56
C HIS A 145 -11.86 -9.36 -2.61
N HIS A 146 -11.13 -8.27 -2.82
CA HIS A 146 -11.70 -6.95 -3.07
C HIS A 146 -12.05 -6.81 -4.56
N SER A 147 -13.03 -5.95 -4.86
CA SER A 147 -13.44 -5.68 -6.25
C SER A 147 -12.37 -4.95 -7.08
N ASP A 148 -11.34 -4.40 -6.44
CA ASP A 148 -10.17 -3.79 -7.08
C ASP A 148 -9.09 -4.83 -7.45
N GLY A 149 -9.37 -6.13 -7.25
CA GLY A 149 -8.46 -7.23 -7.56
C GLY A 149 -7.49 -7.58 -6.44
N ALA A 150 -7.40 -6.79 -5.36
CA ALA A 150 -6.57 -7.13 -4.22
C ALA A 150 -7.13 -8.34 -3.47
N SER A 151 -6.24 -9.25 -3.07
CA SER A 151 -6.58 -10.42 -2.27
C SER A 151 -5.88 -10.33 -0.92
N MET A 152 -6.62 -10.50 0.17
CA MET A 152 -6.12 -10.37 1.52
C MET A 152 -6.22 -11.69 2.27
N ILE A 153 -5.18 -12.07 3.01
CA ILE A 153 -5.14 -13.26 3.86
C ILE A 153 -5.00 -12.90 5.35
N GLN A 154 -5.79 -13.54 6.22
CA GLN A 154 -5.71 -13.31 7.67
C GLN A 154 -4.55 -14.11 8.28
N VAL A 155 -3.46 -13.41 8.60
CA VAL A 155 -2.25 -14.01 9.16
C VAL A 155 -2.01 -13.67 10.63
N GLY A 156 -2.71 -12.65 11.14
CA GLY A 156 -2.51 -12.08 12.46
C GLY A 156 -1.40 -11.02 12.46
N LYS A 157 -1.47 -10.09 13.42
CA LYS A 157 -0.63 -8.88 13.47
C LYS A 157 0.87 -9.14 13.32
N ALA A 158 1.38 -10.11 14.08
CA ALA A 158 2.81 -10.40 14.09
C ALA A 158 3.32 -10.90 12.74
N ALA A 159 2.54 -11.75 12.05
CA ALA A 159 2.90 -12.29 10.75
C ALA A 159 2.67 -11.29 9.61
N ALA A 160 1.67 -10.40 9.75
CA ALA A 160 1.34 -9.42 8.72
C ALA A 160 2.42 -8.34 8.58
N GLY A 161 3.00 -7.91 9.69
CA GLY A 161 4.11 -6.95 9.71
C GLY A 161 3.75 -5.58 9.12
N ARG A 162 4.79 -4.88 8.63
CA ARG A 162 4.71 -3.49 8.17
C ARG A 162 5.33 -3.24 6.80
N LEU A 163 5.63 -4.29 6.05
CA LEU A 163 6.17 -4.14 4.70
C LEU A 163 5.05 -3.88 3.71
N LEU A 164 5.10 -2.75 3.01
CA LEU A 164 4.26 -2.48 1.85
C LEU A 164 5.16 -2.56 0.62
N ASP A 165 4.85 -3.53 -0.25
CA ASP A 165 5.66 -3.87 -1.44
C ASP A 165 7.13 -4.19 -1.10
N GLY A 166 7.33 -4.95 -0.02
CA GLY A 166 8.64 -5.47 0.37
C GLY A 166 9.56 -4.46 1.07
N ARG A 167 9.12 -3.21 1.30
CA ARG A 167 9.87 -2.21 2.06
C ARG A 167 9.05 -1.60 3.20
N GLU A 168 9.75 -1.07 4.19
CA GLU A 168 9.13 -0.21 5.21
C GLU A 168 8.93 1.21 4.65
N TRP A 169 7.83 1.83 5.04
CA TRP A 169 7.50 3.21 4.70
C TRP A 169 7.32 3.97 6.01
N SER A 170 8.36 4.68 6.45
CA SER A 170 8.49 5.21 7.81
C SER A 170 8.86 6.69 7.82
N GLU A 171 8.36 7.46 6.86
CA GLU A 171 8.70 8.86 6.70
C GLU A 171 8.02 9.74 7.76
N PHE A 172 8.71 10.81 8.16
CA PHE A 172 8.24 11.79 9.13
C PHE A 172 8.33 13.20 8.54
N PRO A 173 7.40 14.10 8.90
CA PRO A 173 7.53 15.51 8.54
C PRO A 173 8.74 16.14 9.23
N GLU A 174 9.41 17.03 8.50
CA GLU A 174 10.41 17.91 9.10
C GLU A 174 9.77 18.81 10.17
N ALA A 175 10.51 19.06 11.25
CA ALA A 175 10.09 20.00 12.29
C ALA A 175 9.86 21.39 11.68
N ARG A 176 8.78 22.05 12.08
CA ARG A 176 8.55 23.45 11.72
C ARG A 176 9.50 24.32 12.55
N PRO A 177 10.26 25.24 11.92
CA PRO A 177 10.95 26.29 12.66
C PRO A 177 9.98 27.24 13.36
#